data_AF-A0A1E4U0D0-F1
#
_entry.id   AF-A0A1E4U0D0-F1
#
_cell.length_a   1.000
_cell.length_b   1.000
_cell.length_c   1.000
_cell.angle_alpha   90.00
_cell.angle_beta   90.00
_cell.angle_gamma   90.00
#
_symmetry.space_group_name_H-M   'P 1'
#
loop_
_entity.id
_entity.type
_entity.pdbx_description
1 polymer ?
#
loop_
_entity_poly.entity_id
_entity_poly.type
_entity_poly.pdbx_seq_one_letter_code
_entity_poly.pdbx_strand_id
1 'polypeptide(L)'
;MEQDPKQLLNVYKKKGYFDNERKQLLDNFKSSSNYNKLVEDLKEFVTRKVKENPEILFKNKGQMAALIQGEFINSYSLEINKLTRVNNDTKKELQDKIFKDIKSLIEIDTVGQGKEQQKAD
;
A
#
# COMPACT_ATOMS: atom_id res chain seq x y z
N MET A 1 -6.06 34.71 7.46
CA MET A 1 -6.67 33.84 8.47
C MET A 1 -6.27 32.41 8.15
N GLU A 2 -5.36 31.87 8.94
CA GLU A 2 -4.87 30.49 8.81
C GLU A 2 -6.01 29.54 9.16
N GLN A 3 -6.41 28.66 8.23
CA GLN A 3 -7.49 27.70 8.51
C GLN A 3 -6.96 26.59 9.40
N ASP A 4 -7.57 26.42 10.58
CA ASP A 4 -7.32 25.30 11.49
C ASP A 4 -7.43 23.96 10.71
N PRO A 5 -6.41 23.07 10.76
CA PRO A 5 -6.43 21.77 10.12
C PRO A 5 -7.71 20.95 10.35
N LYS A 6 -8.37 21.12 11.50
CA LYS A 6 -9.66 20.45 11.79
C LYS A 6 -10.81 20.98 10.94
N GLN A 7 -10.82 22.27 10.65
CA GLN A 7 -11.84 22.89 9.79
C GLN A 7 -11.65 22.45 8.33
N LEU A 8 -10.41 22.40 7.85
CA LEU A 8 -10.07 21.87 6.52
C LEU A 8 -10.52 20.42 6.35
N LEU A 9 -10.27 19.56 7.36
CA LEU A 9 -10.72 18.16 7.34
C LEU A 9 -12.25 18.04 7.26
N ASN A 10 -12.96 18.86 8.03
CA ASN A 10 -14.43 18.86 8.02
C ASN A 10 -15.00 19.33 6.68
N VAL A 11 -14.41 20.35 6.07
CA VAL A 11 -14.78 20.81 4.72
C VAL A 11 -14.50 19.72 3.69
N TYR A 12 -13.33 19.08 3.75
CA TYR A 12 -12.94 18.00 2.84
C TYR A 12 -13.93 16.82 2.88
N LYS A 13 -14.32 16.39 4.09
CA LYS A 13 -15.33 15.33 4.29
C LYS A 13 -16.72 15.75 3.83
N LYS A 14 -17.20 16.93 4.24
CA LYS A 14 -18.55 17.42 3.87
C LYS A 14 -18.72 17.61 2.37
N LYS A 15 -17.65 17.96 1.65
CA LYS A 15 -17.67 18.10 0.19
C LYS A 15 -17.61 16.75 -0.56
N GLY A 16 -17.48 15.63 0.15
CA GLY A 16 -17.46 14.30 -0.45
C GLY A 16 -16.18 13.99 -1.25
N TYR A 17 -15.11 14.78 -1.07
CA TYR A 17 -13.87 14.55 -1.82
C TYR A 17 -13.27 13.18 -1.52
N PHE A 18 -13.30 12.74 -0.26
CA PHE A 18 -12.87 11.40 0.10
C PHE A 18 -13.63 10.30 -0.67
N ASP A 19 -14.96 10.40 -0.74
CA ASP A 19 -15.78 9.41 -1.41
C ASP A 19 -15.55 9.42 -2.93
N ASN A 20 -15.34 10.59 -3.51
CA ASN A 20 -14.99 10.74 -4.92
C ASN A 20 -13.63 10.12 -5.25
N GLU A 21 -12.60 10.42 -4.46
CA GLU A 21 -11.26 9.84 -4.62
C GLU A 21 -11.32 8.31 -4.45
N ARG A 22 -12.05 7.82 -3.44
CA ARG A 22 -12.26 6.38 -3.22
C ARG A 22 -12.94 5.72 -4.42
N LYS A 23 -13.94 6.38 -5.02
CA LYS A 23 -14.63 5.88 -6.20
C LYS A 23 -13.70 5.85 -7.41
N GLN A 24 -12.97 6.94 -7.67
CA GLN A 24 -12.01 7.01 -8.76
C GLN A 24 -10.92 5.95 -8.63
N LEU A 25 -10.37 5.77 -7.42
CA LEU A 25 -9.39 4.71 -7.15
C LEU A 25 -9.93 3.32 -7.48
N LEU A 26 -11.18 3.04 -7.09
CA LEU A 26 -11.84 1.77 -7.38
C LEU A 26 -12.09 1.57 -8.88
N ASP A 27 -12.54 2.61 -9.57
CA ASP A 27 -12.82 2.55 -11.01
C ASP A 27 -11.51 2.37 -11.81
N ASN A 28 -10.45 3.08 -11.42
CA ASN A 28 -9.12 2.90 -11.98
C ASN A 28 -8.61 1.48 -11.75
N PHE A 29 -8.78 0.94 -10.53
CA PHE A 29 -8.41 -0.44 -10.23
C PHE A 29 -9.14 -1.43 -11.15
N LYS A 30 -10.47 -1.31 -11.31
CA LYS A 30 -11.27 -2.18 -12.18
C LYS A 30 -10.83 -2.13 -13.65
N SER A 31 -10.32 -0.99 -14.10
CA SER A 31 -9.80 -0.82 -15.47
C SER A 31 -8.37 -1.34 -15.67
N SER A 32 -7.67 -1.67 -14.57
CA SER A 32 -6.27 -2.07 -14.61
C SER A 32 -6.08 -3.56 -14.95
N SER A 33 -4.89 -3.92 -15.44
CA SER A 33 -4.49 -5.31 -15.65
C SER A 33 -4.48 -6.13 -14.35
N ASN A 34 -4.23 -5.49 -13.20
CA ASN A 34 -4.25 -6.15 -11.90
C ASN A 34 -5.65 -6.66 -11.52
N TYR A 35 -6.71 -5.98 -11.96
CA TYR A 35 -8.08 -6.46 -11.76
C TYR A 35 -8.33 -7.76 -12.54
N ASN A 36 -7.90 -7.81 -13.81
CA ASN A 36 -8.02 -9.03 -14.62
C ASN A 36 -7.26 -10.20 -14.00
N LYS A 37 -6.03 -9.95 -13.53
CA LYS A 37 -5.23 -10.94 -12.82
C LYS A 37 -5.94 -11.45 -11.56
N LEU A 38 -6.49 -10.54 -10.75
CA LEU A 38 -7.25 -10.92 -9.55
C LEU A 38 -8.47 -11.79 -9.91
N VAL A 39 -9.18 -11.47 -10.99
CA VAL A 39 -10.32 -12.27 -11.45
C VAL A 39 -9.88 -13.66 -11.92
N GLU A 40 -8.75 -13.77 -12.61
CA GLU A 40 -8.17 -15.05 -13.04
C GLU A 40 -7.76 -15.92 -11.85
N ASP A 41 -7.01 -15.35 -10.91
CA ASP A 41 -6.59 -16.04 -9.69
C ASP A 41 -7.81 -16.55 -8.90
N LEU A 42 -8.87 -15.74 -8.81
CA LEU A 42 -10.09 -16.10 -8.10
C LEU A 42 -10.84 -17.25 -8.80
N LYS A 43 -10.88 -17.25 -10.14
CA LYS A 43 -11.45 -18.36 -10.92
C LYS A 43 -10.65 -19.65 -10.72
N GLU A 44 -9.33 -19.57 -10.75
CA GLU A 44 -8.46 -20.72 -10.51
C GLU A 44 -8.65 -21.27 -9.10
N PHE A 45 -8.67 -20.40 -8.10
CA PHE A 45 -8.90 -20.77 -6.71
C PHE A 45 -10.25 -21.48 -6.52
N VAL A 46 -11.33 -20.91 -7.05
CA VAL A 46 -12.67 -21.53 -6.99
C VAL A 46 -12.67 -22.87 -7.70
N THR A 47 -12.08 -22.96 -8.90
CA THR A 47 -12.02 -24.20 -9.68
C THR A 47 -11.29 -25.29 -8.90
N ARG A 48 -10.15 -24.96 -8.28
CA ARG A 48 -9.40 -25.88 -7.44
C ARG A 48 -10.21 -26.34 -6.23
N LYS A 49 -10.90 -25.42 -5.55
CA LYS A 49 -11.74 -25.75 -4.39
C LYS A 49 -12.93 -26.65 -4.74
N VAL A 50 -13.56 -26.43 -5.89
CA VAL A 50 -14.63 -27.29 -6.41
C VAL A 50 -14.09 -28.67 -6.78
N LYS A 51 -12.88 -28.78 -7.35
CA LYS A 51 -12.24 -30.07 -7.61
C LYS A 51 -11.89 -30.82 -6.32
N GLU A 52 -11.38 -30.13 -5.32
CA GLU A 52 -11.05 -30.69 -3.99
C GLU A 52 -12.31 -31.15 -3.24
N ASN A 53 -13.40 -30.40 -3.35
CA ASN A 53 -14.67 -30.72 -2.70
C ASN A 53 -15.88 -30.35 -3.58
N PRO A 54 -16.35 -31.27 -4.44
CA PRO A 54 -17.49 -31.02 -5.32
C PRO A 54 -18.79 -30.73 -4.57
N GLU A 55 -18.93 -31.24 -3.33
CA GLU A 55 -20.14 -31.02 -2.52
C GLU A 55 -20.34 -29.58 -2.11
N ILE A 56 -19.28 -28.76 -2.21
CA ILE A 56 -19.38 -27.33 -1.95
C ILE A 56 -20.45 -26.69 -2.85
N LEU A 57 -20.61 -27.19 -4.09
CA LEU A 57 -21.61 -26.73 -5.08
C LEU A 57 -23.06 -26.98 -4.66
N PHE A 58 -23.30 -27.95 -3.78
CA PHE A 58 -24.63 -28.29 -3.28
C PHE A 58 -25.00 -27.56 -1.98
N LYS A 59 -24.06 -26.82 -1.37
CA LYS A 59 -24.35 -25.97 -0.22
C LYS A 59 -25.06 -24.68 -0.63
N ASN A 60 -25.75 -24.05 0.32
CA ASN A 60 -26.39 -22.76 0.10
C ASN A 60 -25.40 -21.74 -0.49
N LYS A 61 -25.76 -21.13 -1.63
CA LYS A 61 -24.89 -20.24 -2.42
C LYS A 61 -24.20 -19.15 -1.58
N GLY A 62 -24.92 -18.58 -0.60
CA GLY A 62 -24.36 -17.56 0.30
C GLY A 62 -23.32 -18.11 1.29
N GLN A 63 -23.54 -19.30 1.85
CA GLN A 63 -22.59 -19.93 2.77
C GLN A 63 -21.32 -20.38 2.04
N MET A 64 -21.47 -20.92 0.83
CA MET A 64 -20.32 -21.22 -0.04
C MET A 64 -19.50 -19.97 -0.33
N ALA A 65 -20.14 -18.89 -0.79
CA ALA A 65 -19.44 -17.65 -1.12
C ALA A 65 -18.65 -17.12 0.08
N ALA A 66 -19.23 -17.16 1.28
CA ALA A 66 -18.55 -16.77 2.50
C ALA A 66 -17.35 -17.66 2.86
N LEU A 67 -17.45 -18.99 2.69
CA LEU A 67 -16.35 -19.92 2.94
C LEU A 67 -15.20 -19.70 1.95
N ILE A 68 -15.51 -19.63 0.66
CA ILE A 68 -14.52 -19.39 -0.40
C ILE A 68 -13.84 -18.04 -0.18
N GLN A 69 -14.62 -16.99 0.11
CA GLN A 69 -14.09 -15.65 0.38
C GLN A 69 -13.16 -15.65 1.61
N GLY A 70 -13.56 -16.31 2.69
CA GLY A 70 -12.75 -16.41 3.91
C GLY A 70 -11.42 -17.13 3.67
N GLU A 71 -11.45 -18.26 2.96
CA GLU A 71 -10.22 -18.99 2.63
C GLU A 71 -9.32 -18.21 1.66
N PHE A 72 -9.89 -17.55 0.65
CA PHE A 72 -9.17 -16.70 -0.28
C PHE A 72 -8.49 -15.53 0.44
N ILE A 73 -9.22 -14.79 1.29
CA ILE A 73 -8.61 -13.70 2.07
C ILE A 73 -7.52 -14.22 3.02
N ASN A 74 -7.68 -15.39 3.62
CA ASN A 74 -6.66 -15.99 4.48
C ASN A 74 -5.39 -16.38 3.70
N SER A 75 -5.49 -16.93 2.49
CA SER A 75 -4.30 -17.28 1.69
C SER A 75 -3.52 -16.02 1.28
N TYR A 76 -4.23 -14.98 0.81
CA TYR A 76 -3.60 -13.73 0.39
C TYR A 76 -3.11 -12.90 1.58
N SER A 77 -3.77 -12.92 2.74
CA SER A 77 -3.28 -12.19 3.92
C SER A 77 -1.96 -12.77 4.44
N LEU A 78 -1.77 -14.09 4.37
CA LEU A 78 -0.49 -14.74 4.68
C LEU A 78 0.60 -14.35 3.69
N GLU A 79 0.28 -14.25 2.40
CA GLU A 79 1.23 -13.81 1.36
C GLU A 79 1.56 -12.32 1.47
N ILE A 80 0.56 -11.46 1.67
CA ILE A 80 0.75 -10.03 1.91
C ILE A 80 1.60 -9.83 3.16
N ASN A 81 1.36 -10.56 4.25
CA ASN A 81 2.19 -10.47 5.46
C ASN A 81 3.65 -10.87 5.19
N LYS A 82 3.91 -11.86 4.33
CA LYS A 82 5.26 -12.22 3.89
C LYS A 82 5.89 -11.11 3.06
N LEU A 83 5.18 -10.57 2.07
CA LEU A 83 5.63 -9.46 1.22
C LEU A 83 5.86 -8.17 2.02
N THR A 84 5.01 -7.86 2.99
CA THR A 84 5.11 -6.66 3.83
C THR A 84 6.30 -6.72 4.78
N ARG A 85 6.64 -7.93 5.29
CA ARG A 85 7.89 -8.14 6.05
C ARG A 85 9.11 -7.85 5.19
N VAL A 86 9.17 -8.40 3.97
CA VAL A 86 10.24 -8.13 3.00
C VAL A 86 10.32 -6.63 2.66
N ASN A 87 9.18 -5.97 2.44
CA ASN A 87 9.13 -4.54 2.12
C ASN A 87 9.56 -3.65 3.29
N ASN A 88 9.37 -4.08 4.54
CA ASN A 88 9.84 -3.32 5.70
C ASN A 88 11.38 -3.34 5.79
N ASP A 89 12.02 -4.43 5.39
CA ASP A 89 13.49 -4.52 5.31
C ASP A 89 14.01 -3.60 4.20
N THR A 90 13.39 -3.62 3.02
CA THR A 90 13.75 -2.71 1.91
C THR A 90 13.46 -1.24 2.24
N LYS A 91 12.38 -0.96 2.96
CA LYS A 91 12.02 0.38 3.45
C LYS A 91 13.03 0.89 4.47
N LYS A 92 13.51 0.02 5.35
CA LYS A 92 14.57 0.34 6.32
C LYS A 92 15.89 0.64 5.62
N GLU A 93 16.28 -0.17 4.64
CA GLU A 93 17.48 0.09 3.82
C GLU A 93 17.38 1.41 3.04
N LEU A 94 16.21 1.73 2.49
CA LEU A 94 15.97 3.00 1.80
C LEU A 94 16.05 4.18 2.77
N GLN A 95 15.49 4.04 3.97
CA GLN A 95 15.57 5.05 5.03
C GLN A 95 17.00 5.25 5.49
N ASP A 96 17.76 4.19 5.72
CA ASP A 96 19.17 4.24 6.13
C ASP A 96 20.04 4.90 5.04
N LYS A 97 19.74 4.62 3.77
CA LYS A 97 20.41 5.27 2.63
C LYS A 97 20.08 6.76 2.55
N ILE A 98 18.81 7.15 2.67
CA ILE A 98 18.38 8.55 2.72
C ILE A 98 19.03 9.27 3.91
N PHE A 99 19.10 8.64 5.08
CA PHE A 99 19.73 9.22 6.27
C PHE A 99 21.24 9.42 6.08
N LYS A 100 21.91 8.47 5.44
CA LYS A 100 23.34 8.56 5.10
C LYS A 100 23.62 9.66 4.08
N ASP A 101 22.78 9.79 3.06
CA ASP A 101 22.92 10.82 2.02
C ASP A 101 22.65 12.23 2.59
N ILE A 102 21.68 12.37 3.49
CA ILE A 102 21.45 13.65 4.20
C ILE A 102 22.65 14.00 5.10
N LYS A 103 23.21 13.02 5.81
CA LYS A 103 24.35 13.24 6.71
C LYS A 103 25.62 13.66 5.94
N SER A 104 25.89 13.04 4.79
CA SER A 104 27.04 13.43 3.96
C SER A 104 26.90 14.83 3.38
N LEU A 105 25.68 15.26 3.02
CA LEU A 105 25.41 16.62 2.57
C LEU A 105 25.66 17.66 3.68
N ILE A 106 25.27 17.36 4.92
CA ILE A 106 25.53 18.24 6.08
C ILE A 106 27.03 18.27 6.44
N GLU A 107 27.74 17.16 6.31
CA GLU A 107 29.20 17.09 6.52
C GLU A 107 29.98 17.85 5.43
N ILE A 108 29.46 17.95 4.20
CA ILE A 108 30.06 18.77 3.13
C ILE A 108 29.93 20.28 3.44
N ASP A 109 28.79 20.73 3.95
CA ASP A 109 28.56 22.15 4.29
C ASP A 109 29.38 22.62 5.50
N THR A 110 29.79 21.70 6.40
CA THR A 110 30.60 22.03 7.59
C THR A 110 32.10 22.11 7.30
N VAL A 111 32.60 21.46 6.24
CA VAL A 111 34.00 21.61 5.80
C VAL A 111 34.19 22.87 4.95
N GLY A 112 33.13 23.35 4.27
CA GLY A 112 33.15 24.56 3.46
C GLY A 112 33.32 25.88 4.23
N GLN A 113 32.94 25.93 5.53
CA GLN A 113 33.08 27.14 6.34
C GLN A 113 34.43 27.26 7.09
N GLY A 114 35.35 26.31 6.92
CA GLY A 114 36.63 26.26 7.64
C GLY A 114 37.87 26.82 6.92
N LYS A 115 37.76 27.34 5.69
CA LYS A 115 38.94 27.74 4.89
C LYS A 115 39.05 29.20 4.46
N GLU A 116 38.21 30.12 4.95
CA GLU A 116 38.29 31.56 4.62
C GLU A 116 38.75 32.47 5.77
N GLN A 117 39.38 31.94 6.81
CA GLN A 117 40.07 32.78 7.81
C GLN A 117 41.54 32.42 7.91
N GLN A 118 42.31 32.84 6.90
CA GLN A 118 43.74 33.13 7.03
C GLN A 118 44.23 33.89 5.79
N LYS A 119 43.96 35.20 5.77
CA LYS A 119 44.79 36.26 5.18
C LYS A 119 44.18 37.62 5.56
N ALA A 120 45.06 38.58 5.90
CA ALA A 120 44.82 39.82 6.67
C ALA A 120 44.86 39.54 8.19
N ASP A 121 45.87 39.93 8.95
CA ASP A 121 46.90 40.97 8.79
C ASP A 121 48.30 40.52 9.22
#